data_AF-A0A847F1I6-F1
#
_entry.id   AF-A0A847F1I6-F1
#
_cell.length_a   1.000
_cell.length_b   1.000
_cell.length_c   1.000
_cell.angle_alpha   90.00
_cell.angle_beta   90.00
_cell.angle_gamma   90.00
#
_symmetry.space_group_name_H-M   'P 1'
#
loop_
_entity.id
_entity.type
_entity.pdbx_description
1 polymer ?
#
loop_
_entity_poly.entity_id
_entity_poly.type
_entity_poly.pdbx_seq_one_letter_code
_entity_poly.pdbx_strand_id
1 'polypeptide(L)'
;MVEPRADERDAPRWWRALGFLIASALIAAAIAGLLWAFDRYGWYAGLIVVFIALYYPPLTFVLFPGVWIRRADPPPRAEEDLERRRPVWLALSALYLDTELGEDDHARIAEALRESGYSAEELEEILYRELHPVLCMNLISVAGEWAGFDMEWVEEEILRRRRREARVAIVFGKWLVSNEWSQLKERIEAR
;
A
#
# COMPACT_ATOMS: atom_id res chain seq x y z
N MET A 1 0.69 46.18 5.80
CA MET A 1 1.90 45.73 6.51
C MET A 1 1.66 44.26 6.88
N VAL A 2 2.30 43.32 6.20
CA VAL A 2 2.18 41.87 6.42
C VAL A 2 3.60 41.35 6.65
N GLU A 3 3.87 40.72 7.79
CA GLU A 3 5.18 40.15 8.12
C GLU A 3 5.44 38.84 7.33
N PRO A 4 6.70 38.54 6.95
CA PRO A 4 7.06 37.30 6.29
C PRO A 4 7.29 36.16 7.29
N ARG A 5 6.86 34.94 6.91
CA ARG A 5 6.95 33.71 7.71
C ARG A 5 8.32 33.05 7.46
N ALA A 6 9.07 32.73 8.52
CA ALA A 6 10.39 32.10 8.45
C ALA A 6 10.33 30.63 7.97
N ASP A 7 11.30 30.23 7.15
CA ASP A 7 11.48 28.90 6.55
C ASP A 7 12.18 27.94 7.55
N GLU A 8 11.65 26.73 7.69
CA GLU A 8 12.08 25.65 8.59
C GLU A 8 13.44 25.00 8.23
N ARG A 9 14.11 25.43 7.15
CA ARG A 9 15.29 24.77 6.59
C ARG A 9 16.64 24.97 7.31
N ASP A 10 16.71 25.70 8.43
CA ASP A 10 17.97 26.08 9.09
C ASP A 10 18.35 25.30 10.37
N ALA A 11 17.80 24.09 10.61
CA ALA A 11 18.06 23.36 11.85
C ALA A 11 19.50 22.76 11.95
N PRO A 12 20.25 22.96 13.07
CA PRO A 12 21.65 22.52 13.21
C PRO A 12 21.85 20.99 13.26
N ARG A 13 22.95 20.46 12.69
CA ARG A 13 23.19 19.00 12.52
C ARG A 13 23.23 18.18 13.82
N TRP A 14 23.52 18.77 14.99
CA TRP A 14 23.51 18.06 16.28
C TRP A 14 22.11 17.68 16.78
N TRP A 15 21.05 18.25 16.19
CA TRP A 15 19.66 17.95 16.53
C TRP A 15 19.27 16.48 16.32
N ARG A 16 19.86 15.82 15.32
CA ARG A 16 19.56 14.42 15.02
C ARG A 16 20.14 13.47 16.08
N ALA A 17 21.36 13.73 16.54
CA ALA A 17 21.99 12.95 17.61
C ALA A 17 21.26 13.13 18.95
N LEU A 18 20.79 14.35 19.22
CA LEU A 18 19.95 14.64 20.39
C LEU A 18 18.61 13.87 20.32
N GLY A 19 18.00 13.78 19.14
CA GLY A 19 16.79 12.98 18.93
C GLY A 19 16.94 11.50 19.26
N PHE A 20 18.06 10.86 18.87
CA PHE A 20 18.30 9.44 19.17
C PHE A 20 18.51 9.17 20.67
N LEU A 21 19.24 10.04 21.36
CA LEU A 21 19.46 9.90 22.79
C LEU A 21 18.15 10.06 23.57
N ILE A 22 17.32 11.03 23.20
CA ILE A 22 15.99 11.22 23.80
C ILE A 22 15.10 9.98 23.58
N ALA A 23 15.06 9.43 22.37
CA ALA A 23 14.25 8.25 22.07
C ALA A 23 14.64 7.02 22.91
N SER A 24 15.95 6.75 23.08
CA SER A 24 16.43 5.62 23.88
C SER A 24 16.09 5.75 25.37
N ALA A 25 16.17 6.97 25.92
CA ALA A 25 15.85 7.23 27.32
C ALA A 25 14.36 7.05 27.61
N LEU A 26 13.48 7.42 26.65
CA LEU A 26 12.04 7.26 26.78
C LEU A 26 11.61 5.78 26.79
N ILE A 27 12.24 4.93 25.97
CA ILE A 27 11.93 3.49 25.93
C ILE A 27 12.33 2.81 27.24
N ALA A 28 13.53 3.10 27.76
CA ALA A 28 13.98 2.54 29.02
C ALA A 28 13.09 2.96 30.20
N ALA A 29 12.66 4.23 30.23
CA ALA A 29 11.74 4.75 31.25
C ALA A 29 10.35 4.08 31.17
N ALA A 30 9.85 3.77 29.97
CA ALA A 30 8.57 3.08 29.79
C ALA A 30 8.60 1.64 30.32
N ILE A 31 9.69 0.90 30.04
CA ILE A 31 9.85 -0.49 30.52
C ILE A 31 9.99 -0.51 32.04
N ALA A 32 10.80 0.38 32.61
CA ALA A 32 10.94 0.49 34.06
C ALA A 32 9.63 0.88 34.75
N GLY A 33 8.85 1.80 34.16
CA GLY A 33 7.53 2.18 34.65
C GLY A 33 6.52 1.03 34.64
N LEU A 34 6.55 0.18 33.62
CA LEU A 34 5.71 -1.02 33.51
C LEU A 34 6.05 -2.07 34.58
N LEU A 35 7.34 -2.34 34.79
CA LEU A 35 7.79 -3.29 35.82
C LEU A 35 7.51 -2.77 37.23
N TRP A 36 7.76 -1.47 37.48
CA TRP A 36 7.43 -0.83 38.74
C TRP A 36 5.93 -0.83 39.02
N ALA A 37 5.10 -0.54 38.01
CA ALA A 37 3.64 -0.55 38.17
C ALA A 37 3.09 -1.96 38.43
N PHE A 38 3.68 -2.99 37.81
CA PHE A 38 3.31 -4.38 38.05
C PHE A 38 3.64 -4.82 39.49
N ASP A 39 4.82 -4.48 39.97
CA ASP A 39 5.29 -4.78 41.34
C ASP A 39 4.50 -4.00 42.40
N ARG A 40 4.10 -2.75 42.10
CA ARG A 40 3.47 -1.83 43.05
C ARG A 40 1.94 -1.98 43.18
N TYR A 41 1.23 -2.33 42.10
CA TYR A 41 -0.25 -2.25 42.05
C TYR A 41 -0.95 -3.60 41.77
N GLY A 42 -0.20 -4.68 41.57
CA GLY A 42 -0.73 -6.04 41.46
C GLY A 42 -1.55 -6.30 40.19
N TRP A 43 -2.16 -7.49 40.12
CA TRP A 43 -2.71 -8.07 38.89
C TRP A 43 -3.83 -7.26 38.20
N TYR A 44 -4.52 -6.37 38.93
CA TYR A 44 -5.53 -5.45 38.37
C TYR A 44 -4.92 -4.34 37.48
N ALA A 45 -3.66 -3.92 37.71
CA ALA A 45 -2.97 -2.97 36.85
C ALA A 45 -2.56 -3.59 35.50
N GLY A 46 -2.29 -4.90 35.47
CA GLY A 46 -2.09 -5.66 34.23
C GLY A 46 -3.33 -5.67 33.33
N LEU A 47 -4.53 -5.76 33.94
CA LEU A 47 -5.80 -5.66 33.21
C LEU A 47 -6.04 -4.27 32.62
N ILE A 48 -5.55 -3.20 33.27
CA ILE A 48 -5.60 -1.83 32.72
C ILE A 48 -4.71 -1.70 31.48
N VAL A 49 -3.53 -2.34 31.43
CA VAL A 49 -2.67 -2.41 30.23
C VAL A 49 -3.33 -3.22 29.10
N VAL A 50 -4.05 -4.30 29.42
CA VAL A 50 -4.87 -5.07 28.46
C VAL A 50 -6.04 -4.24 27.94
N PHE A 51 -6.71 -3.46 28.80
CA PHE A 51 -7.75 -2.51 28.40
C PHE A 51 -7.18 -1.36 27.56
N ILE A 52 -5.99 -0.86 27.86
CA ILE A 52 -5.25 0.10 27.02
C ILE A 52 -4.93 -0.53 25.66
N ALA A 53 -4.52 -1.80 25.58
CA ALA A 53 -4.32 -2.49 24.30
C ALA A 53 -5.64 -2.71 23.50
N LEU A 54 -6.78 -2.77 24.19
CA LEU A 54 -8.12 -2.83 23.58
C LEU A 54 -8.63 -1.42 23.16
N TYR A 55 -8.16 -0.36 23.81
CA TYR A 55 -8.66 1.03 23.67
C TYR A 55 -7.69 1.97 22.94
N TYR A 56 -6.44 1.55 22.71
CA TYR A 56 -5.47 2.22 21.83
C TYR A 56 -5.42 1.49 20.48
N PRO A 57 -6.20 1.95 19.48
CA PRO A 57 -6.17 1.44 18.12
C PRO A 57 -4.95 1.82 17.24
N PRO A 58 -3.90 2.59 17.61
CA PRO A 58 -2.86 2.91 16.63
C PRO A 58 -2.03 1.70 16.19
N LEU A 59 -2.04 0.57 16.92
CA LEU A 59 -1.48 -0.68 16.38
C LEU A 59 -2.35 -1.26 15.27
N THR A 60 -3.68 -1.15 15.35
CA THR A 60 -4.57 -1.60 14.27
C THR A 60 -4.36 -0.80 12.99
N PHE A 61 -4.05 0.50 13.08
CA PHE A 61 -3.73 1.36 11.92
C PHE A 61 -2.34 1.14 11.31
N VAL A 62 -1.38 0.63 12.07
CA VAL A 62 -0.11 0.08 11.54
C VAL A 62 -0.30 -1.34 10.98
N LEU A 63 -1.32 -2.05 11.46
CA LEU A 63 -1.73 -3.42 11.09
C LEU A 63 -2.95 -3.46 10.15
N PHE A 64 -3.32 -2.37 9.47
CA PHE A 64 -4.34 -2.35 8.42
C PHE A 64 -3.66 -2.22 7.05
N PRO A 65 -3.15 -3.32 6.47
CA PRO A 65 -2.73 -3.34 5.09
C PRO A 65 -3.98 -3.13 4.21
N GLY A 66 -4.21 -1.87 3.83
CA GLY A 66 -5.23 -1.43 2.88
C GLY A 66 -6.45 -2.33 2.81
N VAL A 67 -7.34 -2.26 3.82
CA VAL A 67 -8.62 -2.99 3.76
C VAL A 67 -9.31 -2.59 2.48
N TRP A 68 -9.51 -3.57 1.63
CA TRP A 68 -10.12 -3.37 0.34
C TRP A 68 -11.36 -4.23 0.25
N ILE A 69 -12.42 -3.59 -0.22
CA ILE A 69 -13.75 -4.17 -0.35
C ILE A 69 -14.02 -4.19 -1.85
N ARG A 70 -14.25 -5.39 -2.36
CA ARG A 70 -14.66 -5.59 -3.74
C ARG A 70 -15.95 -4.82 -4.04
N ARG A 71 -15.94 -4.07 -5.15
CA ARG A 71 -17.05 -3.21 -5.57
C ARG A 71 -17.95 -3.83 -6.65
N ALA A 72 -17.48 -4.83 -7.39
CA ALA A 72 -18.22 -5.52 -8.43
C ALA A 72 -18.21 -7.04 -8.25
N ASP A 73 -18.88 -7.76 -9.14
CA ASP A 73 -18.65 -9.20 -9.27
C ASP A 73 -17.24 -9.46 -9.79
N PRO A 74 -16.60 -10.59 -9.39
CA PRO A 74 -15.24 -10.86 -9.81
C PRO A 74 -15.23 -11.08 -11.33
N PRO A 75 -14.22 -10.58 -12.05
CA PRO A 75 -14.08 -10.89 -13.46
C PRO A 75 -13.91 -12.40 -13.65
N PRO A 76 -14.10 -12.93 -14.88
CA PRO A 76 -13.79 -14.32 -15.20
C PRO A 76 -12.40 -14.71 -14.69
N ARG A 77 -12.22 -16.01 -14.38
CA ARG A 77 -10.90 -16.47 -13.92
C ARG A 77 -9.86 -16.14 -14.98
N ALA A 78 -8.69 -15.70 -14.54
CA ALA A 78 -7.63 -15.27 -15.46
C ALA A 78 -7.30 -16.34 -16.51
N GLU A 79 -7.24 -17.61 -16.10
CA GLU A 79 -6.98 -18.77 -16.98
C GLU A 79 -8.02 -18.95 -18.09
N GLU A 80 -9.26 -18.50 -17.86
CA GLU A 80 -10.38 -18.62 -18.78
C GLU A 80 -10.46 -17.44 -19.78
N ASP A 81 -9.69 -16.36 -19.55
CA ASP A 81 -9.76 -15.11 -20.32
C ASP A 81 -8.37 -14.48 -20.56
N LEU A 82 -7.35 -15.32 -20.80
CA LEU A 82 -5.95 -14.88 -20.92
C LEU A 82 -5.72 -13.86 -22.05
N GLU A 83 -6.48 -13.97 -23.15
CA GLU A 83 -6.35 -13.06 -24.31
C GLU A 83 -6.64 -11.60 -23.92
N ARG A 84 -7.68 -11.37 -23.12
CA ARG A 84 -8.02 -10.04 -22.60
C ARG A 84 -7.18 -9.67 -21.38
N ARG A 85 -6.73 -10.68 -20.62
CA ARG A 85 -6.04 -10.46 -19.35
C ARG A 85 -4.59 -10.02 -19.53
N ARG A 86 -3.85 -10.57 -20.49
CA ARG A 86 -2.44 -10.25 -20.72
C ARG A 86 -2.18 -8.77 -21.03
N PRO A 87 -2.92 -8.11 -21.94
CA PRO A 87 -2.75 -6.67 -22.19
C PRO A 87 -3.02 -5.82 -20.94
N VAL A 88 -4.02 -6.20 -20.14
CA VAL A 88 -4.34 -5.53 -18.87
C VAL A 88 -3.21 -5.69 -17.87
N TRP A 89 -2.66 -6.91 -17.73
CA TRP A 89 -1.51 -7.14 -16.85
C TRP A 89 -0.30 -6.33 -17.27
N LEU A 90 0.01 -6.31 -18.57
CA LEU A 90 1.10 -5.50 -19.10
C LEU A 90 0.90 -4.01 -18.78
N ALA A 91 -0.28 -3.47 -19.09
CA ALA A 91 -0.57 -2.05 -18.87
C ALA A 91 -0.51 -1.66 -17.38
N LEU A 92 -1.14 -2.44 -16.50
CA LEU A 92 -1.15 -2.19 -15.06
C LEU A 92 0.21 -2.47 -14.39
N SER A 93 1.07 -3.28 -14.99
CA SER A 93 2.42 -3.54 -14.45
C SER A 93 3.28 -2.26 -14.41
N ALA A 94 3.01 -1.29 -15.29
CA ALA A 94 3.71 -0.01 -15.33
C ALA A 94 3.58 0.80 -14.02
N LEU A 95 2.49 0.62 -13.28
CA LEU A 95 2.27 1.28 -11.97
C LEU A 95 3.24 0.78 -10.89
N TYR A 96 3.95 -0.32 -11.15
CA TYR A 96 4.88 -0.94 -10.21
C TYR A 96 6.35 -0.73 -10.58
N LEU A 97 6.64 -0.04 -11.68
CA LEU A 97 8.01 0.31 -12.06
C LEU A 97 8.51 1.47 -11.20
N ASP A 98 9.82 1.50 -10.94
CA ASP A 98 10.52 2.59 -10.27
C ASP A 98 10.73 3.77 -11.23
N THR A 99 9.62 4.25 -11.80
CA THR A 99 9.55 5.31 -12.80
C THR A 99 8.34 6.20 -12.50
N GLU A 100 8.49 7.51 -12.67
CA GLU A 100 7.38 8.46 -12.55
C GLU A 100 6.50 8.41 -13.81
N LEU A 101 5.20 8.19 -13.64
CA LEU A 101 4.23 8.16 -14.74
C LEU A 101 3.76 9.58 -15.09
N GLY A 102 3.91 9.96 -16.36
CA GLY A 102 3.40 11.23 -16.88
C GLY A 102 1.95 11.16 -17.37
N GLU A 103 1.38 12.28 -17.80
CA GLU A 103 0.01 12.32 -18.34
C GLU A 103 -0.17 11.45 -19.60
N ASP A 104 0.85 11.38 -20.45
CA ASP A 104 0.85 10.57 -21.67
C ASP A 104 0.86 9.08 -21.35
N ASP A 105 1.61 8.67 -20.30
CA ASP A 105 1.60 7.30 -19.82
C ASP A 105 0.22 6.91 -19.28
N HIS A 106 -0.37 7.78 -18.47
CA HIS A 106 -1.73 7.58 -17.96
C HIS A 106 -2.75 7.45 -19.09
N ALA A 107 -2.65 8.27 -20.14
CA ALA A 107 -3.54 8.19 -21.29
C ALA A 107 -3.37 6.85 -22.04
N ARG A 108 -2.12 6.45 -22.31
CA ARG A 108 -1.81 5.18 -22.98
C ARG A 108 -2.27 3.97 -22.18
N ILE A 109 -2.03 3.97 -20.87
CA ILE A 109 -2.47 2.90 -19.96
C ILE A 109 -4.00 2.87 -19.94
N ALA A 110 -4.67 4.00 -19.71
CA ALA A 110 -6.13 4.05 -19.66
C ALA A 110 -6.78 3.53 -20.96
N GLU A 111 -6.22 3.86 -22.13
CA GLU A 111 -6.75 3.35 -23.41
C GLU A 111 -6.62 1.83 -23.50
N ALA A 112 -5.45 1.26 -23.20
CA ALA A 112 -5.24 -0.18 -23.20
C ALA A 112 -6.21 -0.91 -22.23
N LEU A 113 -6.51 -0.29 -21.08
CA LEU A 113 -7.47 -0.82 -20.13
C LEU A 113 -8.91 -0.75 -20.66
N ARG A 114 -9.28 0.31 -21.39
CA ARG A 114 -10.60 0.43 -22.01
C ARG A 114 -10.81 -0.58 -23.13
N GLU A 115 -9.79 -0.81 -23.96
CA GLU A 115 -9.82 -1.79 -25.05
C GLU A 115 -10.07 -3.23 -24.55
N SER A 116 -9.69 -3.52 -23.31
CA SER A 116 -9.96 -4.82 -22.68
C SER A 116 -11.46 -5.10 -22.49
N GLY A 117 -12.31 -4.07 -22.41
CA GLY A 117 -13.74 -4.20 -22.14
C GLY A 117 -14.10 -4.59 -20.71
N TYR A 118 -13.15 -4.61 -19.77
CA TYR A 118 -13.47 -4.70 -18.33
C TYR A 118 -13.95 -3.35 -17.80
N SER A 119 -14.87 -3.40 -16.83
CA SER A 119 -15.26 -2.24 -16.03
C SER A 119 -14.10 -1.75 -15.15
N ALA A 120 -14.17 -0.48 -14.71
CA ALA A 120 -13.18 0.07 -13.79
C ALA A 120 -13.08 -0.74 -12.48
N GLU A 121 -14.20 -1.24 -11.97
CA GLU A 121 -14.23 -2.10 -10.78
C GLU A 121 -13.56 -3.45 -11.02
N GLU A 122 -13.77 -4.10 -12.16
CA GLU A 122 -13.08 -5.36 -12.50
C GLU A 122 -11.58 -5.14 -12.68
N LEU A 123 -11.17 -4.02 -13.28
CA LEU A 123 -9.77 -3.64 -13.39
C LEU A 123 -9.13 -3.36 -12.02
N GLU A 124 -9.89 -2.79 -11.07
CA GLU A 124 -9.46 -2.62 -9.68
C GLU A 124 -9.23 -3.97 -8.98
N GLU A 125 -10.11 -4.95 -9.22
CA GLU A 125 -9.91 -6.33 -8.76
C GLU A 125 -8.63 -6.93 -9.34
N ILE A 126 -8.41 -6.75 -10.65
CA ILE A 126 -7.22 -7.26 -11.35
C ILE A 126 -5.96 -6.65 -10.76
N LEU A 127 -5.94 -5.33 -10.59
CA LEU A 127 -4.82 -4.60 -10.02
C LEU A 127 -4.45 -5.13 -8.64
N TYR A 128 -5.40 -5.15 -7.70
CA TYR A 128 -5.09 -5.42 -6.29
C TYR A 128 -5.02 -6.90 -5.92
N ARG A 129 -5.69 -7.80 -6.66
CA ARG A 129 -5.67 -9.24 -6.36
C ARG A 129 -4.74 -10.06 -7.22
N GLU A 130 -4.41 -9.58 -8.40
CA GLU A 130 -3.58 -10.32 -9.34
C GLU A 130 -2.17 -9.74 -9.34
N LEU A 131 -2.01 -8.46 -9.69
CA LEU A 131 -0.69 -7.84 -9.85
C LEU A 131 -0.07 -7.36 -8.53
N HIS A 132 -0.83 -6.69 -7.68
CA HIS A 132 -0.29 -6.04 -6.48
C HIS A 132 0.50 -6.99 -5.58
N PRO A 133 0.01 -8.20 -5.27
CA PRO A 133 0.77 -9.12 -4.44
C PRO A 133 2.06 -9.62 -5.12
N VAL A 134 2.18 -9.49 -6.46
CA VAL A 134 3.36 -9.93 -7.25
C VAL A 134 4.39 -8.82 -7.27
N LEU A 135 3.95 -7.60 -7.56
CA LEU A 135 4.83 -6.51 -7.96
C LEU A 135 5.03 -5.43 -6.88
N CYS A 136 4.22 -5.37 -5.80
CA CYS A 136 4.31 -4.29 -4.83
C CYS A 136 5.66 -4.18 -4.12
N MET A 137 6.39 -5.29 -4.01
CA MET A 137 7.73 -5.31 -3.42
C MET A 137 8.74 -4.52 -4.25
N ASN A 138 8.51 -4.34 -5.55
CA ASN A 138 9.37 -3.53 -6.41
C ASN A 138 9.43 -2.06 -5.94
N LEU A 139 8.26 -1.50 -5.62
CA LEU A 139 8.11 -0.12 -5.16
C LEU A 139 8.66 0.15 -3.75
N ILE A 140 8.94 -0.90 -2.98
CA ILE A 140 9.52 -0.80 -1.63
C ILE A 140 11.05 -0.98 -1.69
N SER A 141 11.57 -1.49 -2.82
CA SER A 141 13.00 -1.61 -3.04
C SER A 141 13.67 -0.23 -3.10
N VAL A 142 14.92 -0.15 -2.66
CA VAL A 142 15.73 1.09 -2.73
C VAL A 142 16.03 1.48 -4.18
N ALA A 143 16.11 0.48 -5.06
CA ALA A 143 16.17 0.64 -6.50
C ALA A 143 15.34 -0.51 -7.09
N GLY A 144 14.13 -0.20 -7.54
CA GLY A 144 13.24 -1.18 -8.16
C GLY A 144 13.59 -1.39 -9.64
N GLU A 145 12.95 -2.38 -10.25
CA GLU A 145 12.92 -2.52 -11.70
C GLU A 145 12.24 -1.30 -12.33
N TRP A 146 12.82 -0.82 -13.43
CA TRP A 146 12.45 0.41 -14.14
C TRP A 146 12.27 0.23 -15.65
N ALA A 147 12.72 -0.89 -16.21
CA ALA A 147 12.78 -1.16 -17.65
C ALA A 147 11.61 -2.02 -18.13
N GLY A 148 10.81 -2.56 -17.20
CA GLY A 148 9.71 -3.48 -17.46
C GLY A 148 9.90 -4.81 -16.75
N PHE A 149 8.80 -5.50 -16.52
CA PHE A 149 8.81 -6.84 -15.95
C PHE A 149 8.80 -7.90 -17.05
N ASP A 150 9.36 -9.07 -16.75
CA ASP A 150 9.13 -10.28 -17.55
C ASP A 150 7.67 -10.73 -17.38
N MET A 151 6.86 -10.51 -18.42
CA MET A 151 5.42 -10.79 -18.36
C MET A 151 5.10 -12.29 -18.35
N GLU A 152 6.00 -13.15 -18.87
CA GLU A 152 5.82 -14.59 -18.76
C GLU A 152 5.95 -15.01 -17.28
N TRP A 153 6.98 -14.51 -16.60
CA TRP A 153 7.15 -14.72 -15.17
C TRP A 153 5.99 -14.14 -14.33
N VAL A 154 5.50 -12.93 -14.66
CA VAL A 154 4.36 -12.32 -13.96
C VAL A 154 3.11 -13.18 -14.12
N GLU A 155 2.81 -13.64 -15.33
CA GLU A 155 1.68 -14.51 -15.59
C GLU A 155 1.78 -15.82 -14.80
N GLU A 156 2.92 -16.51 -14.85
CA GLU A 156 3.14 -17.74 -14.10
C GLU A 156 2.92 -17.53 -12.60
N GLU A 157 3.46 -16.45 -12.04
CA GLU A 157 3.32 -16.15 -10.62
C GLU A 157 1.88 -15.77 -10.24
N ILE A 158 1.15 -15.10 -11.13
CA ILE A 158 -0.28 -14.81 -10.97
C ILE A 158 -1.10 -16.10 -10.96
N LEU A 159 -0.86 -17.01 -11.92
CA LEU A 159 -1.60 -18.25 -12.07
C LEU A 159 -1.26 -19.27 -10.97
N ARG A 160 -0.01 -19.28 -10.49
CA ARG A 160 0.45 -20.14 -9.38
C ARG A 160 -0.26 -19.79 -8.06
N ARG A 161 -0.69 -18.54 -7.89
CA ARG A 161 -1.29 -18.07 -6.64
C ARG A 161 -2.76 -18.46 -6.54
N ARG A 162 -3.10 -19.19 -5.49
CA ARG A 162 -4.49 -19.50 -5.16
C ARG A 162 -5.22 -18.22 -4.71
N ARG A 163 -5.98 -17.59 -5.62
CA ARG A 163 -6.82 -16.45 -5.27
C ARG A 163 -7.93 -16.85 -4.31
N ARG A 164 -8.16 -16.01 -3.29
CA ARG A 164 -9.37 -16.06 -2.48
C ARG A 164 -10.39 -15.11 -3.09
N GLU A 165 -11.53 -15.64 -3.52
CA GLU A 165 -12.66 -14.87 -4.06
C GLU A 165 -13.47 -14.12 -2.97
N ALA A 166 -12.86 -13.88 -1.80
CA ALA A 166 -13.53 -13.23 -0.69
C ALA A 166 -14.06 -11.83 -1.09
N ARG A 167 -15.11 -11.34 -0.44
CA ARG A 167 -15.59 -9.97 -0.70
C ARG A 167 -14.67 -8.90 -0.10
N VAL A 168 -13.98 -9.25 0.99
CA VAL A 168 -13.07 -8.37 1.71
C VAL A 168 -11.67 -8.99 1.64
N ALA A 169 -10.66 -8.18 1.37
CA ALA A 169 -9.26 -8.57 1.43
C ALA A 169 -8.41 -7.51 2.12
N ILE A 170 -7.27 -7.98 2.63
CA ILE A 170 -6.22 -7.17 3.20
C ILE A 170 -5.14 -7.07 2.13
N VAL A 171 -4.90 -5.87 1.60
CA VAL A 171 -3.96 -5.62 0.50
C VAL A 171 -2.79 -4.80 1.03
N PHE A 172 -1.66 -5.47 1.28
CA PHE A 172 -0.46 -4.83 1.78
C PHE A 172 0.12 -3.85 0.79
N GLY A 173 0.40 -2.63 1.23
CA GLY A 173 0.98 -1.59 0.37
C GLY A 173 0.00 -0.98 -0.63
N LYS A 174 -1.32 -1.18 -0.47
CA LYS A 174 -2.34 -0.64 -1.40
C LYS A 174 -2.14 0.83 -1.76
N TRP A 175 -1.71 1.64 -0.80
CA TRP A 175 -1.49 3.07 -0.99
C TRP A 175 -0.37 3.40 -2.00
N LEU A 176 0.55 2.46 -2.26
CA LEU A 176 1.69 2.66 -3.17
C LEU A 176 1.24 2.98 -4.59
N VAL A 177 0.12 2.40 -5.04
CA VAL A 177 -0.41 2.60 -6.39
C VAL A 177 -1.80 3.25 -6.38
N SER A 178 -2.31 3.66 -5.22
CA SER A 178 -3.68 4.15 -5.11
C SER A 178 -3.89 5.49 -5.82
N ASN A 179 -2.88 6.35 -5.84
CA ASN A 179 -2.95 7.63 -6.53
C ASN A 179 -2.98 7.42 -8.05
N GLU A 180 -2.02 6.68 -8.60
CA GLU A 180 -1.98 6.30 -10.02
C GLU A 180 -3.28 5.61 -10.45
N TRP A 181 -3.77 4.66 -9.64
CA TRP A 181 -5.05 4.00 -9.91
C TRP A 181 -6.23 4.97 -9.94
N SER A 182 -6.26 5.97 -9.06
CA SER A 182 -7.36 6.95 -9.03
C SER A 182 -7.36 7.82 -10.29
N GLN A 183 -6.17 8.27 -10.74
CA GLN A 183 -6.02 9.01 -11.98
C GLN A 183 -6.46 8.18 -13.21
N LEU A 184 -6.09 6.90 -13.25
CA LEU A 184 -6.52 5.99 -14.33
C LEU A 184 -8.02 5.76 -14.29
N LYS A 185 -8.59 5.51 -13.11
CA LYS A 185 -10.03 5.27 -12.94
C LYS A 185 -10.84 6.44 -13.46
N GLU A 186 -10.49 7.67 -13.08
CA GLU A 186 -11.14 8.88 -13.58
C GLU A 186 -11.09 8.96 -15.11
N ARG A 187 -9.94 8.67 -15.72
CA ARG A 187 -9.77 8.70 -17.19
C ARG A 187 -10.55 7.61 -17.92
N ILE A 188 -10.65 6.42 -17.31
CA ILE A 188 -11.45 5.31 -17.86
C ILE A 188 -12.94 5.69 -17.84
N GLU A 189 -13.41 6.35 -16.77
CA GLU A 189 -14.80 6.73 -16.56
C GLU A 189 -15.23 8.04 -17.24
N ALA A 190 -14.31 8.96 -17.53
CA ALA A 190 -14.59 10.31 -18.06
C ALA A 190 -15.08 10.37 -19.53
N ARG A 191 -15.79 9.34 -20.03
CA ARG A 191 -16.35 9.31 -21.39
C ARG A 191 -17.84 9.04 -21.39
#